data_AF-A0A7X6VUA4-F1
#
_entry.id   AF-A0A7X6VUA4-F1
#
_cell.length_a   1.000
_cell.length_b   1.000
_cell.length_c   1.000
_cell.angle_alpha   90.00
_cell.angle_beta   90.00
_cell.angle_gamma   90.00
#
_symmetry.space_group_name_H-M   'P 1'
#
loop_
_entity.id
_entity.type
_entity.pdbx_description
1 polymer ?
#
loop_
_entity_poly.entity_id
_entity_poly.type
_entity_poly.pdbx_seq_one_letter_code
_entity_poly.pdbx_strand_id
1 'polypeptide(L)' 'MRKLKFSPSTRIILADTVTPVSIYLRLRTLYPNAILLESSDYHGHENAWSFVCF' A
#
# COMPACT_ATOMS: atom_id res chain seq x y z
N MET A 1 -10.85 -18.92 17.05
CA MET A 1 -10.40 -17.56 16.63
C MET A 1 -11.45 -16.54 17.06
N ARG A 2 -11.05 -15.44 17.72
CA ARG A 2 -11.98 -14.38 18.15
C ARG A 2 -12.33 -13.50 16.95
N LYS A 3 -13.62 -13.31 16.64
CA LYS A 3 -14.03 -12.36 15.60
C LYS A 3 -13.71 -10.94 16.06
N LEU A 4 -12.83 -10.25 15.33
CA LEU A 4 -12.58 -8.83 15.51
C LEU A 4 -13.74 -8.06 14.88
N LYS A 5 -14.40 -7.18 15.65
CA LYS A 5 -15.32 -6.19 15.10
C LYS A 5 -14.47 -5.00 14.65
N PHE A 6 -14.18 -4.91 13.36
CA PHE A 6 -13.43 -3.83 12.75
C PHE A 6 -14.16 -3.32 11.51
N SER A 7 -14.23 -2.00 11.34
CA SER A 7 -14.80 -1.35 10.17
C SER A 7 -13.74 -0.40 9.60
N PRO A 8 -13.17 -0.68 8.41
CA PRO A 8 -12.19 0.22 7.80
C PRO A 8 -12.86 1.51 7.32
N SER A 9 -12.18 2.63 7.49
CA SER A 9 -12.50 3.87 6.77
C SER A 9 -11.65 3.91 5.52
N THR A 10 -12.28 3.95 4.35
CA THR A 10 -11.58 3.95 3.05
C THR A 10 -11.90 5.21 2.26
N ARG A 11 -10.96 5.63 1.42
CA ARG A 11 -11.15 6.70 0.45
C ARG A 11 -10.35 6.37 -0.80
N ILE A 12 -10.94 6.63 -1.95
CA ILE A 12 -10.26 6.56 -3.25
C ILE A 12 -9.85 7.98 -3.63
N ILE A 13 -8.61 8.12 -4.09
CA ILE A 13 -8.03 9.39 -4.55
C ILE A 13 -7.32 9.17 -5.88
N LEU A 14 -7.15 10.23 -6.67
CA LEU A 14 -6.35 10.18 -7.90
C LEU A 14 -4.87 10.01 -7.55
N ALA A 15 -4.18 9.18 -8.34
CA ALA A 15 -2.81 8.75 -8.05
C ALA A 15 -1.91 8.71 -9.30
N ASP A 16 -2.30 9.37 -10.39
CA ASP A 16 -1.63 9.28 -11.70
C ASP A 16 -0.17 9.77 -11.68
N THR A 17 0.19 10.58 -10.68
CA THR A 17 1.53 11.16 -10.52
C THR A 17 2.34 10.57 -9.37
N VAL A 18 1.84 9.52 -8.71
CA VAL A 18 2.53 8.89 -7.57
C VAL A 18 2.83 7.43 -7.86
N THR A 19 3.97 6.95 -7.36
CA THR A 19 4.34 5.53 -7.42
C THR A 19 4.37 4.93 -6.02
N PRO A 20 4.12 3.62 -5.83
CA PRO A 20 4.12 3.03 -4.50
C PRO A 20 5.50 3.16 -3.82
N VAL A 21 6.59 3.04 -4.57
CA VAL A 21 7.97 3.31 -4.08
C VAL A 21 8.11 4.75 -3.59
N SER A 22 7.62 5.75 -4.34
CA SER A 22 7.71 7.16 -3.91
C SER A 22 6.94 7.43 -2.62
N ILE A 23 5.79 6.78 -2.44
CA ILE A 23 4.97 6.87 -1.23
C ILE A 23 5.71 6.22 -0.04
N TYR A 24 6.24 5.01 -0.24
CA TYR A 24 7.02 4.31 0.78
C TYR A 24 8.25 5.11 1.25
N LEU A 25 9.02 5.68 0.31
CA LEU A 25 10.22 6.47 0.65
C LEU A 25 9.89 7.69 1.51
N ARG A 26 8.73 8.33 1.31
CA ARG A 26 8.27 9.44 2.14
C ARG A 26 7.84 8.97 3.53
N LEU A 27 7.10 7.86 3.59
CA LEU A 27 6.56 7.34 4.84
C LEU A 27 7.64 6.73 5.75
N ARG A 28 8.63 6.00 5.20
CA ARG A 28 9.71 5.41 6.00
C ARG A 28 10.57 6.47 6.71
N THR A 29 10.61 7.70 6.20
CA THR A 29 11.30 8.82 6.83
C THR A 29 10.53 9.35 8.05
N LEU A 30 9.21 9.17 8.09
CA LEU A 30 8.33 9.65 9.16
C LEU A 30 7.96 8.54 10.17
N TYR A 31 7.83 7.29 9.70
CA TYR A 31 7.34 6.15 10.47
C TYR A 31 8.37 5.01 10.44
N PRO A 32 9.04 4.72 11.57
CA PRO A 32 9.89 3.54 11.69
C PRO A 32 9.10 2.27 11.41
N ASN A 33 9.71 1.29 10.76
CA ASN A 33 9.10 0.01 10.37
C ASN A 33 7.99 0.12 9.30
N ALA A 34 7.97 1.19 8.49
CA ALA A 34 7.17 1.19 7.28
C ALA A 34 7.54 -0.01 6.39
N ILE A 35 6.53 -0.62 5.75
CA ILE A 35 6.67 -1.79 4.87
C ILE A 35 6.05 -1.47 3.51
N LEU A 36 6.73 -1.91 2.46
CA LEU A 36 6.25 -1.92 1.09
C LEU A 36 6.13 -3.37 0.62
N LEU A 37 4.95 -3.75 0.13
CA LEU A 37 4.68 -5.04 -0.50
C LEU A 37 4.22 -4.78 -1.94
N GLU A 38 4.99 -5.22 -2.93
CA GLU A 38 4.64 -5.07 -4.34
C GLU A 38 4.56 -6.43 -5.03
N SER A 39 3.59 -6.57 -5.94
CA SER A 39 3.57 -7.70 -6.86
C SER A 39 4.81 -7.66 -7.76
N SER A 40 5.46 -8.81 -7.95
CA SER A 40 6.56 -8.97 -8.91
C SER A 40 6.07 -9.32 -10.32
N ASP A 41 4.77 -9.53 -10.51
CA ASP A 41 4.20 -9.87 -11.81
C ASP A 41 4.02 -8.60 -12.66
N TYR A 42 5.03 -8.31 -13.47
CA TYR A 42 5.02 -7.20 -14.42
C TYR A 42 4.25 -7.52 -15.71
N HIS A 43 3.88 -8.80 -15.94
CA HIS A 43 3.31 -9.25 -17.22
C HIS A 43 1.80 -9.52 -17.11
N GLY A 44 1.28 -9.79 -15.92
CA GLY A 44 -0.16 -9.88 -15.64
C GLY A 44 -0.74 -8.52 -15.25
N HIS A 45 -1.56 -7.93 -16.12
CA HIS A 45 -2.41 -6.77 -15.75
C HIS A 45 -3.42 -7.10 -14.64
N GLU A 46 -3.67 -8.39 -14.39
CA GLU A 46 -4.52 -8.87 -13.31
C GLU A 46 -3.69 -9.04 -12.03
N ASN A 47 -4.12 -8.39 -10.94
CA ASN A 47 -3.51 -8.44 -9.59
C ASN A 47 -2.18 -7.69 -9.39
N ALA A 48 -1.86 -6.70 -10.23
CA ALA A 48 -0.73 -5.79 -10.03
C ALA A 48 -0.99 -4.74 -8.93
N TRP A 49 -1.08 -5.18 -7.67
CA TRP A 49 -1.30 -4.31 -6.51
C TRP A 49 -0.02 -4.07 -5.72
N SER A 50 0.10 -2.87 -5.16
CA SER A 50 1.10 -2.52 -4.16
C SER A 50 0.43 -2.05 -2.87
N PHE A 51 0.95 -2.49 -1.73
CA PHE A 51 0.49 -2.12 -0.40
C PHE A 51 1.60 -1.42 0.36
N VAL A 52 1.26 -0.31 1.02
CA VAL A 52 2.16 0.42 1.92
C VAL A 52 1.53 0.45 3.31
N CYS A 53 2.29 -0.01 4.31
CA CYS A 53 1.87 -0.06 5.71
C CYS A 53 2.83 0.77 6.57
N PHE A 54 2.29 1.58 7.48
CA PHE A 54 3.04 2.50 8.35
C PHE A 54 2.22 2.86 9.60
#